data_AF-A0A939L0X0-F1
#
_entry.id   AF-A0A939L0X0-F1
#
_cell.length_a   1.000
_cell.length_b   1.000
_cell.length_c   1.000
_cell.angle_alpha   90.00
_cell.angle_beta   90.00
_cell.angle_gamma   90.00
#
_symmetry.space_group_name_H-M   'P 1'
#
loop_
_entity.id
_entity.type
_entity.pdbx_description
1 polymer ?
#
loop_
_entity_poly.entity_id
_entity_poly.type
_entity_poly.pdbx_seq_one_letter_code
_entity_poly.pdbx_strand_id
1 'polypeptide(L)'
;MHRIIRNTLATVAITGALTAAVAPTAMAVERTSPTSTASQKLAANPSRIKTDDFNKARDILIQAGSKTAQKTHPAHGVKDVPADHGTSLLAEARDEFRAADRNLPAKDKKSDMSIAHYNAVHKAANTMGIDRW
;
A
#
# COMPACT_ATOMS: atom_id res chain seq x y z
N MET A 1 20.52 18.67 -23.62
CA MET A 1 21.65 19.37 -22.96
C MET A 1 22.12 18.54 -21.78
N HIS A 2 23.18 17.76 -21.98
CA HIS A 2 23.81 16.92 -20.96
C HIS A 2 24.91 17.71 -20.24
N ARG A 3 24.90 17.73 -18.91
CA ARG A 3 26.01 18.22 -18.06
C ARG A 3 26.25 17.18 -16.97
N ILE A 4 27.30 16.35 -17.10
CA ILE A 4 28.66 16.49 -16.56
C ILE A 4 28.80 15.83 -15.18
N ILE A 5 29.62 14.78 -15.22
CA ILE A 5 30.28 13.96 -14.21
C ILE A 5 30.90 14.79 -13.07
N ARG A 6 30.94 14.23 -11.85
CA ARG A 6 32.06 14.36 -10.90
C ARG A 6 32.03 13.24 -9.86
N ASN A 7 32.80 12.19 -10.15
CA ASN A 7 33.46 11.35 -9.15
C ASN A 7 34.50 12.21 -8.40
N THR A 8 34.50 12.15 -7.07
CA THR A 8 35.69 12.48 -6.27
C THR A 8 35.80 11.50 -5.11
N LEU A 9 36.79 10.60 -5.23
CA LEU A 9 37.42 9.91 -4.11
C LEU A 9 38.06 10.95 -3.18
N ALA A 10 37.95 10.73 -1.87
CA ALA A 10 38.89 11.29 -0.90
C ALA A 10 39.18 10.21 0.15
N THR A 11 40.38 9.65 0.07
CA THR A 11 40.98 8.77 1.07
C THR A 11 41.81 9.64 2.02
N VAL A 12 41.52 9.62 3.32
CA VAL A 12 42.43 10.11 4.36
C VAL A 12 42.46 9.07 5.46
N ALA A 13 43.66 8.53 5.69
CA ALA A 13 44.00 7.68 6.83
C ALA A 13 44.49 8.55 7.99
N ILE A 14 44.04 8.27 9.21
CA ILE A 14 44.66 8.78 10.44
C ILE A 14 44.77 7.62 11.45
N THR A 15 46.01 7.33 11.81
CA THR A 15 46.48 6.46 12.87
C THR A 15 46.29 7.15 14.23
N GLY A 16 45.83 6.44 15.28
CA GLY A 16 46.16 6.84 16.65
C GLY A 16 45.17 6.50 17.78
N ALA A 17 45.69 5.74 18.75
CA ALA A 17 45.40 5.70 20.18
C ALA A 17 44.18 4.90 20.72
N LEU A 18 44.52 3.82 21.44
CA LEU A 18 43.71 3.14 22.45
C LEU A 18 43.22 4.11 23.53
N THR A 19 41.93 4.12 23.84
CA THR A 19 41.41 4.45 25.18
C THR A 19 40.10 3.71 25.48
N ALA A 20 40.10 3.07 26.66
CA ALA A 20 39.00 2.72 27.56
C ALA A 20 37.62 2.32 27.00
N ALA A 21 37.30 1.03 27.18
CA ALA A 21 35.95 0.50 27.12
C ALA A 21 35.08 1.06 28.27
N VAL A 22 34.06 1.83 27.91
CA VAL A 22 32.83 2.01 28.71
C VAL A 22 31.67 1.61 27.82
N ALA A 23 30.96 0.56 28.23
CA ALA A 23 29.83 0.00 27.48
C ALA A 23 28.69 1.02 27.41
N PRO A 24 28.19 1.38 26.22
CA PRO A 24 26.84 1.92 26.11
C PRO A 24 25.87 0.77 26.30
N THR A 25 24.94 0.93 27.24
CA THR A 25 23.71 0.14 27.31
C THR A 25 23.00 0.31 25.97
N ALA A 26 23.19 -0.65 25.06
CA ALA A 26 22.46 -0.70 23.81
C ALA A 26 20.99 -0.97 24.15
N MET A 27 20.18 0.09 24.21
CA MET A 27 18.75 -0.05 24.00
C MET A 27 18.58 -0.41 22.53
N ALA A 28 18.66 -1.71 22.23
CA ALA A 28 18.30 -2.26 20.95
C ALA A 28 16.86 -1.82 20.68
N VAL A 29 16.71 -0.91 19.72
CA VAL A 29 15.46 -0.65 19.02
C VAL A 29 15.12 -1.96 18.32
N GLU A 30 14.41 -2.83 19.02
CA GLU A 30 13.69 -3.91 18.38
C GLU A 30 12.45 -3.30 17.73
N ARG A 31 12.66 -2.72 16.54
CA ARG A 31 11.58 -2.64 15.55
C ARG A 31 11.37 -4.05 15.01
N THR A 32 10.78 -4.90 15.82
CA THR A 32 10.13 -6.11 15.35
C THR A 32 8.90 -5.63 14.59
N SER A 33 9.08 -5.30 13.31
CA SER A 33 7.98 -5.44 12.37
C SER A 33 7.65 -6.92 12.35
N PRO A 34 6.46 -7.37 12.80
CA PRO A 34 6.06 -8.73 12.52
C PRO A 34 5.87 -8.82 10.99
N THR A 35 6.91 -9.25 10.29
CA THR A 35 6.73 -9.95 9.02
C THR A 35 6.03 -11.25 9.37
N SER A 36 4.70 -11.17 9.51
CA SER A 36 3.85 -12.34 9.60
C SER A 36 3.82 -12.97 8.22
N THR A 37 4.74 -13.90 8.01
CA THR A 37 4.68 -14.91 6.94
C THR A 37 3.54 -15.86 7.27
N ALA A 38 2.30 -15.38 7.21
CA ALA A 38 1.13 -16.23 7.23
C ALA A 38 0.90 -16.74 5.81
N SER A 39 1.12 -18.03 5.59
CA SER A 39 0.50 -18.75 4.48
C SER A 39 -1.01 -18.49 4.54
N GLN A 40 -1.49 -17.56 3.71
CA GLN A 40 -2.92 -17.29 3.59
C GLN A 40 -3.55 -18.48 2.85
N LYS A 41 -3.94 -19.49 3.63
CA LYS A 41 -5.17 -20.25 3.36
C LYS A 41 -6.20 -19.22 2.91
N LEU A 42 -6.75 -19.31 1.69
CA LEU A 42 -7.78 -18.38 1.18
C LEU A 42 -8.79 -18.12 2.30
N ALA A 43 -8.62 -17.01 3.02
CA ALA A 43 -9.43 -16.74 4.19
C ALA A 43 -10.78 -16.28 3.65
N ALA A 44 -11.86 -16.68 4.32
CA ALA A 44 -13.12 -16.01 4.08
C ALA A 44 -12.90 -14.51 4.34
N ASN A 45 -13.54 -13.64 3.54
CA ASN A 45 -13.51 -12.21 3.82
C ASN A 45 -13.90 -11.95 5.28
N PRO A 46 -13.32 -10.94 5.94
CA PRO A 46 -13.75 -10.54 7.26
C PRO A 46 -15.25 -10.19 7.22
N SER A 47 -15.98 -10.39 8.31
CA SER A 47 -17.39 -9.95 8.38
C SER A 47 -17.51 -8.44 8.56
N ARG A 48 -16.47 -7.80 9.13
CA ARG A 48 -16.38 -6.37 9.35
C ARG A 48 -14.97 -5.86 9.09
N ILE A 49 -14.88 -4.62 8.61
CA ILE A 49 -13.64 -3.91 8.28
C ILE A 49 -13.52 -2.75 9.27
N LYS A 50 -12.31 -2.45 9.73
CA LYS A 50 -12.07 -1.26 10.56
C LYS A 50 -12.41 0.00 9.77
N THR A 51 -13.05 0.97 10.42
CA THR A 51 -13.39 2.25 9.79
C THR A 51 -12.18 2.94 9.17
N ASP A 52 -11.03 2.91 9.86
CA ASP A 52 -9.79 3.49 9.36
C ASP A 52 -9.28 2.78 8.10
N ASP A 53 -9.37 1.46 8.04
CA ASP A 53 -8.97 0.66 6.89
C ASP A 53 -9.88 0.91 5.69
N PHE A 54 -11.20 1.03 5.92
CA PHE A 54 -12.16 1.41 4.89
C PHE A 54 -11.85 2.81 4.33
N ASN A 55 -11.63 3.79 5.20
CA ASN A 55 -11.31 5.16 4.77
C ASN A 55 -9.98 5.23 4.01
N LYS A 56 -8.96 4.50 4.48
CA LYS A 56 -7.66 4.42 3.81
C LYS A 56 -7.76 3.73 2.45
N ALA A 57 -8.57 2.68 2.33
CA ALA A 57 -8.85 2.01 1.06
C ALA A 57 -9.55 2.96 0.08
N ARG A 58 -10.57 3.69 0.54
CA ARG A 58 -11.22 4.75 -0.22
C ARG A 58 -10.22 5.80 -0.71
N ASP A 59 -9.34 6.29 0.16
CA ASP A 59 -8.35 7.31 -0.23
C ASP A 59 -7.32 6.78 -1.25
N ILE A 60 -6.92 5.52 -1.18
CA ILE A 60 -6.07 4.87 -2.20
C ILE A 60 -6.75 4.89 -3.57
N LEU A 61 -8.05 4.57 -3.62
CA LEU A 61 -8.82 4.56 -4.86
C LEU A 61 -9.02 5.99 -5.40
N ILE A 62 -9.23 6.97 -4.52
CA ILE A 62 -9.30 8.40 -4.89
C ILE A 62 -7.99 8.86 -5.53
N GLN A 63 -6.84 8.50 -4.94
CA GLN A 63 -5.52 8.83 -5.48
C GLN A 63 -5.26 8.18 -6.84
N ALA A 64 -5.83 6.99 -7.08
CA ALA A 64 -5.79 6.32 -8.37
C ALA A 64 -6.80 6.89 -9.38
N GLY A 65 -7.62 7.87 -9.00
CA GLY A 65 -8.55 8.57 -9.90
C GLY A 65 -9.98 8.03 -9.91
N SER A 66 -10.37 7.17 -8.96
CA SER A 66 -11.75 6.69 -8.86
C SER A 66 -12.70 7.83 -8.43
N LYS A 67 -13.68 8.14 -9.28
CA LYS A 67 -14.74 9.11 -9.00
C LYS A 67 -15.83 8.52 -8.12
N THR A 68 -16.05 7.21 -8.20
CA THR A 68 -16.95 6.49 -7.30
C THR A 68 -16.47 6.61 -5.85
N ALA A 69 -15.19 6.30 -5.59
CA ALA A 69 -14.60 6.45 -4.26
C ALA A 69 -14.60 7.89 -3.73
N GLN A 70 -14.46 8.90 -4.61
CA GLN A 70 -14.57 10.31 -4.24
C GLN A 70 -15.98 10.67 -3.76
N LYS A 71 -17.01 10.08 -4.36
CA LYS A 71 -18.41 10.29 -3.97
C LYS A 71 -18.79 9.48 -2.72
N THR A 72 -18.12 8.37 -2.47
CA THR A 72 -18.32 7.58 -1.25
C THR A 72 -17.98 8.42 -0.03
N HIS A 73 -18.91 8.50 0.92
CA HIS A 73 -18.67 9.16 2.19
C HIS A 73 -17.67 8.38 3.05
N PRO A 74 -16.73 9.04 3.73
CA PRO A 74 -15.91 8.38 4.73
C PRO A 74 -16.80 7.82 5.84
N ALA A 75 -16.45 6.66 6.37
CA ALA A 75 -17.08 6.15 7.57
C ALA A 75 -16.54 6.92 8.78
N HIS A 76 -17.44 7.39 9.63
CA HIS A 76 -17.12 8.11 10.86
C HIS A 76 -18.11 7.74 11.97
N GLY A 77 -17.71 7.87 13.23
CA GLY A 77 -18.57 7.61 14.39
C GLY A 77 -18.86 6.13 14.68
N VAL A 78 -18.28 5.21 13.89
CA VAL A 78 -18.39 3.75 14.07
C VAL A 78 -16.99 3.13 14.11
N LYS A 79 -16.83 2.04 14.86
CA LYS A 79 -15.55 1.32 14.96
C LYS A 79 -15.25 0.47 13.72
N ASP A 80 -16.31 -0.14 13.19
CA ASP A 80 -16.20 -1.12 12.11
C ASP A 80 -17.40 -0.99 11.17
N VAL A 81 -17.16 -1.14 9.86
CA VAL A 81 -18.18 -1.21 8.81
C VAL A 81 -18.38 -2.66 8.34
N PRO A 82 -19.55 -3.04 7.83
CA PRO A 82 -19.73 -4.36 7.23
C PRO A 82 -18.80 -4.56 6.02
N ALA A 83 -18.31 -5.78 5.81
CA ALA A 83 -17.41 -6.04 4.70
C ALA A 83 -18.04 -5.81 3.33
N ASP A 84 -19.37 -5.96 3.24
CA ASP A 84 -20.15 -5.67 2.02
C ASP A 84 -19.99 -4.22 1.54
N HIS A 85 -19.75 -3.26 2.45
CA HIS A 85 -19.43 -1.88 2.07
C HIS A 85 -18.06 -1.79 1.38
N GLY A 86 -17.07 -2.50 1.90
CA GLY A 86 -15.74 -2.56 1.30
C GLY A 86 -15.74 -3.28 -0.04
N THR A 87 -16.44 -4.41 -0.15
CA THR A 87 -16.55 -5.14 -1.44
C THR A 87 -17.29 -4.32 -2.49
N SER A 88 -18.35 -3.60 -2.10
CA SER A 88 -19.08 -2.71 -3.02
C SER A 88 -18.17 -1.59 -3.54
N LEU A 89 -17.42 -0.93 -2.64
CA LEU A 89 -16.44 0.10 -3.01
C LEU A 89 -15.39 -0.43 -4.00
N LEU A 90 -14.86 -1.63 -3.78
CA LEU A 90 -13.86 -2.24 -4.66
C LEU A 90 -14.45 -2.62 -6.03
N ALA A 91 -15.66 -3.16 -6.04
CA ALA A 91 -16.35 -3.56 -7.26
C ALA A 91 -16.66 -2.35 -8.15
N GLU A 92 -17.22 -1.28 -7.57
CA GLU A 92 -17.51 -0.03 -8.28
C GLU A 92 -16.23 0.61 -8.85
N ALA A 93 -15.16 0.69 -8.05
CA ALA A 93 -13.90 1.25 -8.52
C ALA A 93 -13.26 0.39 -9.63
N ARG A 94 -13.30 -0.95 -9.51
CA ARG A 94 -12.83 -1.85 -10.57
C ARG A 94 -13.57 -1.63 -11.87
N ASP A 95 -14.89 -1.57 -11.83
CA ASP A 95 -15.70 -1.43 -13.04
C ASP A 95 -15.49 -0.05 -13.68
N GLU A 96 -15.32 0.99 -12.86
CA GLU A 96 -14.91 2.32 -13.32
C GLU A 96 -13.54 2.29 -14.02
N PHE A 97 -12.53 1.66 -13.41
CA PHE A 97 -11.20 1.57 -14.00
C PHE A 97 -11.17 0.74 -15.27
N ARG A 98 -11.93 -0.36 -15.34
CA ARG A 98 -12.09 -1.15 -16.58
C ARG A 98 -12.70 -0.33 -17.70
N ALA A 99 -13.69 0.51 -17.38
CA ALA A 99 -14.30 1.41 -18.36
C ALA A 99 -13.30 2.49 -18.83
N ALA A 100 -12.53 3.08 -17.90
CA ALA A 100 -11.53 4.09 -18.20
C ALA A 100 -10.38 3.53 -19.07
N ASP A 101 -9.94 2.31 -18.78
CA ASP A 101 -8.80 1.66 -19.43
C ASP A 101 -9.19 0.83 -20.66
N ARG A 102 -10.46 0.83 -21.07
CA ARG A 102 -10.98 -0.01 -22.15
C ARG A 102 -10.17 0.07 -23.44
N ASN A 103 -9.60 1.24 -23.75
CA ASN A 103 -8.85 1.47 -24.98
C ASN A 103 -7.34 1.16 -24.89
N LEU A 104 -6.82 0.76 -23.73
CA LEU A 104 -5.41 0.38 -23.60
C LEU A 104 -5.12 -0.95 -24.32
N PRO A 105 -3.92 -1.14 -24.89
CA PRO A 105 -3.48 -2.42 -25.44
C PRO A 105 -3.52 -3.53 -24.37
N ALA A 106 -3.83 -4.76 -24.77
CA ALA A 106 -3.88 -5.90 -23.85
C ALA A 106 -2.56 -6.14 -23.09
N LYS A 107 -1.41 -5.81 -23.69
CA LYS A 107 -0.08 -5.91 -23.06
C LYS A 107 0.12 -4.96 -21.86
N ASP A 108 -0.64 -3.87 -21.81
CA ASP A 108 -0.55 -2.85 -20.76
C ASP A 108 -1.67 -3.01 -19.71
N LYS A 109 -2.45 -4.11 -19.83
CA LYS A 109 -3.60 -4.42 -18.97
C LYS A 109 -3.37 -5.65 -18.11
N LYS A 110 -4.01 -5.67 -16.95
CA LYS A 110 -4.22 -6.83 -16.10
C LYS A 110 -5.67 -6.84 -15.63
N SER A 111 -6.40 -7.92 -15.90
CA SER A 111 -7.84 -8.04 -15.57
C SER A 111 -8.70 -6.91 -16.14
N ASP A 112 -8.42 -6.52 -17.39
CA ASP A 112 -9.07 -5.44 -18.15
C ASP A 112 -8.86 -4.01 -17.62
N MET A 113 -7.92 -3.83 -16.69
CA MET A 113 -7.50 -2.52 -16.17
C MET A 113 -6.02 -2.29 -16.43
N SER A 114 -5.57 -1.05 -16.43
CA SER A 114 -4.16 -0.70 -16.41
C SER A 114 -3.48 -1.32 -15.18
N ILE A 115 -2.19 -1.61 -15.28
CA ILE A 115 -1.40 -2.17 -14.18
C ILE A 115 -1.47 -1.26 -12.93
N ALA A 116 -1.51 0.07 -13.14
CA ALA A 116 -1.64 1.04 -12.06
C ALA A 116 -2.97 0.91 -11.31
N HIS A 117 -4.10 0.89 -12.03
CA HIS A 117 -5.42 0.73 -11.42
C HIS A 117 -5.58 -0.65 -10.77
N TYR A 118 -5.09 -1.71 -11.42
CA TYR A 118 -5.09 -3.05 -10.84
C TYR A 118 -4.39 -3.05 -9.47
N ASN A 119 -3.19 -2.47 -9.38
CA ASN A 119 -2.43 -2.40 -8.13
C ASN A 119 -3.13 -1.55 -7.07
N ALA A 120 -3.77 -0.44 -7.47
CA ALA A 120 -4.53 0.41 -6.55
C ALA A 120 -5.70 -0.35 -5.91
N VAL A 121 -6.50 -1.07 -6.70
CA VAL A 121 -7.63 -1.83 -6.18
C VAL A 121 -7.16 -2.98 -5.28
N HIS A 122 -6.09 -3.68 -5.65
CA HIS A 122 -5.53 -4.74 -4.79
C HIS A 122 -4.92 -4.20 -3.50
N LYS A 123 -4.30 -3.01 -3.54
CA LYS A 123 -3.79 -2.35 -2.33
C LYS A 123 -4.93 -1.91 -1.41
N ALA A 124 -6.02 -1.40 -1.97
CA ALA A 124 -7.23 -1.05 -1.22
C ALA A 124 -7.87 -2.30 -0.58
N ALA A 125 -7.99 -3.40 -1.34
CA ALA A 125 -8.52 -4.66 -0.85
C ALA A 125 -7.68 -5.25 0.29
N ASN A 126 -6.35 -5.28 0.12
CA ASN A 126 -5.40 -5.72 1.16
C ASN A 126 -5.50 -4.85 2.42
N THR A 127 -5.65 -3.53 2.27
CA THR A 127 -5.84 -2.62 3.41
C THR A 127 -7.04 -3.00 4.26
N MET A 128 -8.13 -3.49 3.63
CA MET A 128 -9.34 -3.93 4.32
C MET A 128 -9.33 -5.41 4.72
N GLY A 129 -8.29 -6.17 4.36
CA GLY A 129 -8.23 -7.62 4.53
C GLY A 129 -9.25 -8.38 3.67
N ILE A 130 -9.69 -7.83 2.54
CA ILE A 130 -10.65 -8.46 1.63
C ILE A 130 -9.88 -9.17 0.51
N ASP A 131 -10.07 -10.49 0.40
CA ASP A 131 -9.45 -11.29 -0.65
C ASP A 131 -10.39 -11.61 -1.82
N ARG A 132 -11.72 -11.50 -1.62
CA ARG A 132 -12.74 -11.86 -2.64
C ARG A 132 -13.73 -10.73 -2.85
N TRP A 133 -13.85 -10.19 -4.08
CA TRP A 133 -14.73 -9.07 -4.40
C TRP A 133 -14.95 -8.91 -5.91
#